data_AF-A0A520ZJ65-F1
#
_entry.id   AF-A0A520ZJ65-F1
#
_cell.length_a   1.000
_cell.length_b   1.000
_cell.length_c   1.000
_cell.angle_alpha   90.00
_cell.angle_beta   90.00
_cell.angle_gamma   90.00
#
_symmetry.space_group_name_H-M   'P 1'
#
loop_
_entity.id
_entity.type
_entity.pdbx_description
1 polymer ?
#
loop_
_entity_poly.entity_id
_entity_poly.type
_entity_poly.pdbx_seq_one_letter_code
_entity_poly.pdbx_strand_id
1 'polypeptide(L)' 'LYSLLRLYRHRISMRPGRPAAALDEHRAILGALKSRDGGKAEAAMRAHIRASRAAVEAWCDEDQGGDA' A
#
# COMPACT_ATOMS: atom_id res chain seq x y z
N LEU A 1 16.49 -0.49 -2.50
CA LEU A 1 15.02 -0.38 -2.70
C LEU A 1 14.20 -1.13 -1.62
N TYR A 2 14.68 -2.27 -1.10
CA TYR A 2 13.95 -3.09 -0.12
C TYR A 2 13.72 -2.42 1.25
N SER A 3 14.67 -1.59 1.69
CA SER A 3 14.67 -0.97 3.03
C SER A 3 13.58 0.08 3.22
N LEU A 4 13.33 0.91 2.20
CA LEU A 4 12.29 1.95 2.24
C LEU A 4 10.89 1.33 2.27
N LEU A 5 10.67 0.27 1.48
CA LEU A 5 9.43 -0.50 1.50
C LEU A 5 9.14 -1.14 2.87
N ARG A 6 10.18 -1.64 3.56
CA ARG A 6 10.04 -2.22 4.90
C ARG A 6 9.63 -1.17 5.94
N LEU A 7 10.20 0.03 5.88
CA LEU A 7 9.92 1.12 6.82
C LEU A 7 8.52 1.69 6.60
N TYR A 8 8.11 1.84 5.33
CA TYR A 8 6.77 2.27 4.96
C TYR A 8 5.70 1.23 5.35
N ARG A 9 6.01 -0.07 5.16
CA ARG A 9 5.15 -1.18 5.60
C ARG A 9 4.93 -1.18 7.11
N HIS A 10 5.96 -0.86 7.90
CA HIS A 10 5.83 -0.82 9.36
C HIS A 10 4.86 0.29 9.82
N ARG A 11 4.93 1.46 9.20
CA ARG A 11 4.06 2.61 9.54
C ARG A 11 2.62 2.44 9.04
N ILE A 12 2.39 1.77 7.90
CA ILE A 12 1.05 1.58 7.33
C ILE A 12 0.29 0.39 7.94
N SER A 13 1.00 -0.58 8.51
CA SER A 13 0.39 -1.82 9.02
C SER A 13 -0.40 -1.67 10.34
N MET A 14 -0.49 -0.46 10.91
CA MET A 14 -1.08 -0.27 12.25
C MET A 14 -2.62 -0.24 12.26
N ARG A 15 -3.28 -0.37 11.10
CA ARG A 15 -4.75 -0.43 11.01
C ARG A 15 -5.22 -1.89 10.82
N PRO A 16 -6.20 -2.40 11.59
CA PRO A 16 -6.71 -3.77 11.43
C PRO A 16 -7.17 -4.04 9.99
N GLY A 17 -6.81 -5.20 9.42
CA GLY A 17 -7.21 -5.62 8.06
C GLY A 17 -6.37 -5.04 6.91
N ARG A 18 -5.71 -3.90 7.09
CA ARG A 18 -4.80 -3.30 6.08
C ARG A 18 -3.59 -4.17 5.70
N PRO A 19 -2.95 -4.93 6.62
CA PRO A 19 -1.82 -5.79 6.28
C PRO A 19 -2.17 -6.90 5.29
N ALA A 20 -3.38 -7.47 5.40
CA ALA A 20 -3.84 -8.53 4.51
C ALA A 20 -4.10 -7.99 3.09
N ALA A 21 -4.79 -6.85 2.97
CA ALA A 21 -5.03 -6.19 1.69
C ALA A 21 -3.72 -5.79 0.98
N ALA A 22 -2.75 -5.24 1.71
CA ALA A 22 -1.45 -4.88 1.15
C ALA A 22 -0.67 -6.10 0.64
N LEU A 23 -0.81 -7.26 1.30
CA LEU A 23 -0.17 -8.49 0.86
C LEU A 23 -0.74 -8.99 -0.48
N ASP A 24 -2.05 -8.89 -0.67
CA ASP A 24 -2.69 -9.29 -1.93
C ASP A 24 -2.34 -8.35 -3.09
N GLU A 25 -2.27 -7.04 -2.82
CA GLU A 25 -1.75 -6.06 -3.79
C GLU A 25 -0.31 -6.39 -4.22
N HIS A 26 0.55 -6.81 -3.28
CA HIS A 26 1.92 -7.22 -3.58
C HIS A 26 1.99 -8.51 -4.40
N ARG A 27 1.11 -9.48 -4.13
CA ARG A 27 0.99 -10.69 -4.95
C ARG A 27 0.60 -10.35 -6.40
N ALA A 28 -0.32 -9.41 -6.60
CA ALA A 28 -0.74 -8.98 -7.93
C ALA A 28 0.42 -8.33 -8.72
N ILE A 29 1.21 -7.47 -8.06
CA ILE A 29 2.42 -6.86 -8.65
C ILE A 29 3.44 -7.94 -9.03
N LEU A 30 3.73 -8.88 -8.13
CA LEU A 30 4.66 -9.97 -8.40
C LEU A 30 4.18 -10.88 -9.54
N GLY A 31 2.86 -11.11 -9.63
CA GLY A 31 2.25 -11.83 -10.74
C GLY A 31 2.52 -11.16 -12.09
N ALA A 32 2.30 -9.84 -12.17
CA ALA A 32 2.55 -9.05 -13.38
C ALA A 32 4.04 -9.00 -13.77
N LEU A 33 4.93 -8.92 -12.78
CA LEU A 33 6.37 -9.00 -13.01
C LEU A 33 6.79 -10.39 -13.50
N LYS A 34 6.23 -11.46 -12.92
CA LYS A 34 6.50 -12.84 -13.34
C LYS A 34 6.02 -13.10 -14.76
N SER A 35 4.90 -12.52 -15.16
CA SER A 35 4.41 -12.58 -16.55
C SER A 35 5.19 -11.68 -17.52
N ARG A 36 6.19 -10.92 -17.02
CA ARG A 36 6.97 -9.93 -17.79
C ARG A 36 6.09 -8.89 -18.50
N ASP A 37 4.94 -8.59 -17.92
CA ASP A 37 3.99 -7.61 -18.44
C ASP A 37 4.24 -6.27 -17.73
N GLY A 38 5.09 -5.44 -18.34
CA GLY A 38 5.49 -4.15 -17.78
C GLY A 38 4.30 -3.19 -17.57
N GLY A 39 3.33 -3.21 -18.49
CA GLY A 39 2.15 -2.35 -18.40
C GLY A 39 1.26 -2.74 -17.22
N LYS A 40 0.99 -4.03 -17.01
CA LYS A 40 0.26 -4.50 -15.83
C LYS A 40 1.02 -4.25 -14.53
N ALA A 41 2.35 -4.44 -14.53
CA ALA A 41 3.16 -4.18 -13.35
C ALA A 41 3.10 -2.70 -12.96
N GLU A 42 3.18 -1.78 -13.94
CA GLU A 42 3.05 -0.35 -13.70
C GLU A 42 1.66 0.01 -13.18
N ALA A 43 0.59 -0.48 -13.83
CA ALA A 43 -0.77 -0.22 -13.41
C ALA A 43 -1.04 -0.70 -11.97
N ALA A 44 -0.57 -1.90 -11.63
CA ALA A 44 -0.69 -2.47 -10.29
C ALA A 44 0.10 -1.65 -9.25
N MET A 45 1.32 -1.21 -9.58
CA MET A 45 2.12 -0.37 -8.69
C MET A 45 1.49 1.01 -8.47
N ARG A 46 0.94 1.63 -9.51
CA ARG A 46 0.23 2.91 -9.40
C ARG A 46 -1.02 2.78 -8.52
N ALA A 47 -1.78 1.69 -8.67
CA ALA A 47 -2.92 1.42 -7.80
C ALA A 47 -2.49 1.24 -6.33
N HIS A 48 -1.43 0.46 -6.08
CA HIS A 48 -0.88 0.24 -4.74
C HIS A 48 -0.47 1.55 -4.03
N ILE A 49 0.24 2.44 -4.75
CA ILE A 49 0.68 3.73 -4.18
C ILE A 49 -0.53 4.63 -3.88
N ARG A 50 -1.52 4.70 -4.78
CA ARG A 50 -2.75 5.47 -4.53
C ARG A 50 -3.50 4.98 -3.31
N ALA A 51 -3.70 3.66 -3.19
CA ALA A 51 -4.36 3.08 -2.03
C ALA A 51 -3.58 3.39 -0.73
N SER A 52 -2.25 3.30 -0.78
CA SER A 52 -1.39 3.62 0.37
C SER A 52 -1.54 5.08 0.79
N ARG A 53 -1.60 6.03 -0.15
CA ARG A 53 -1.83 7.46 0.13
C ARG A 53 -3.20 7.72 0.76
N ALA A 54 -4.27 7.20 0.15
CA ALA A 54 -5.62 7.37 0.67
C ALA A 54 -5.76 6.82 2.11
N ALA A 55 -5.05 5.73 2.43
CA ALA A 55 -5.06 5.19 3.79
C ALA A 55 -4.30 6.06 4.80
N VAL A 56 -3.25 6.77 4.37
CA VAL A 56 -2.53 7.74 5.21
C VAL A 56 -3.36 9.00 5.40
N GLU A 57 -3.99 9.51 4.34
CA GLU A 57 -4.91 10.66 4.40
C GLU A 57 -6.05 10.38 5.38
N ALA A 58 -6.72 9.22 5.25
CA ALA A 58 -7.76 8.81 6.19
C ALA A 58 -7.27 8.69 7.65
N TRP A 59 -6.01 8.27 7.85
CA TRP A 59 -5.43 8.20 9.20
C TRP A 59 -5.18 9.60 9.78
N CYS A 60 -4.69 10.54 8.98
CA CYS A 60 -4.51 11.93 9.40
C CYS A 60 -5.83 12.65 9.66
N ASP A 61 -6.91 12.30 8.95
CA ASP A 61 -8.25 12.85 9.19
C ASP A 61 -8.87 12.27 10.47
N GLU A 62 -8.70 10.97 10.72
CA GLU A 62 -9.16 10.31 11.95
C GLU A 62 -8.42 10.82 13.20
N ASP A 63 -7.11 11.08 13.11
CA ASP A 63 -6.29 11.64 14.21
C ASP A 63 -6.69 13.09 14.54
N GLN A 64 -7.09 13.89 13.54
CA GLN A 64 -7.58 15.27 13.73
C GLN A 64 -8.99 15.35 14.32
N GLY A 65 -9.79 14.28 14.26
CA GLY A 65 -11.15 14.23 14.80
C GLY A 65 -11.26 13.82 16.28
N GLY A 66 -10.14 13.49 16.93
CA GLY A 66 -10.09 13.01 18.32
C GLY A 66 -9.86 14.08 19.40
N ASP A 67 -9.80 15.36 19.03
CA ASP A 67 -9.52 16.50 19.93
C ASP A 67 -10.74 17.43 20.12
N ALA A 68 -11.96 16.89 20.07
CA ALA A 68 -13.22 17.59 20.37
C ALA A 68 -14.03 16.81 21.41
#